data_AF-A0A223K3D4-F1
#
_entry.id   AF-A0A223K3D4-F1
#
_cell.length_a   1.000
_cell.length_b   1.000
_cell.length_c   1.000
_cell.angle_alpha   90.00
_cell.angle_beta   90.00
_cell.angle_gamma   90.00
#
_symmetry.space_group_name_H-M   'P 1'
#
loop_
_entity.id
_entity.type
_entity.pdbx_description
1 polymer ?
#
loop_
_entity_poly.entity_id
_entity_poly.type
_entity_poly.pdbx_seq_one_letter_code
_entity_poly.pdbx_strand_id
1 'polypeptide(L)'
;MNNAALLEYLEANSRALDTFRDKSLDYQNEKNMKRQPAKRWNEAKIDRAVDKMVAEFIASIQQKMAFNIRGEHADEYQTWVDFIEQNEVLEGLEESVNEMTFE
;
A
#
# COMPACT_ATOMS: atom_id res chain seq x y z
N MET A 1 -13.66 8.19 0.87
CA MET A 1 -13.27 6.76 0.78
C MET A 1 -12.47 6.35 2.02
N ASN A 2 -12.82 5.22 2.66
CA ASN A 2 -12.05 4.68 3.80
C ASN A 2 -10.93 3.72 3.31
N ASN A 3 -10.06 3.25 4.21
CA ASN A 3 -8.93 2.39 3.84
C ASN A 3 -9.36 1.08 3.17
N ALA A 4 -10.47 0.47 3.59
CA ALA A 4 -10.94 -0.79 3.01
C ALA A 4 -11.42 -0.61 1.56
N ALA A 5 -12.24 0.42 1.31
CA ALA A 5 -12.69 0.75 -0.03
C ALA A 5 -11.53 1.19 -0.94
N LEU A 6 -10.52 1.89 -0.39
CA LEU A 6 -9.33 2.26 -1.15
C LEU A 6 -8.47 1.03 -1.50
N LEU A 7 -8.31 0.09 -0.57
CA LEU A 7 -7.62 -1.17 -0.82
C LEU A 7 -8.29 -1.92 -1.99
N GLU A 8 -9.61 -2.15 -1.91
CA GLU A 8 -10.36 -2.83 -2.98
C GLU A 8 -10.22 -2.11 -4.33
N TYR A 9 -10.29 -0.77 -4.33
CA TYR A 9 -10.12 0.01 -5.55
C TYR A 9 -8.71 -0.15 -6.15
N LEU A 10 -7.66 -0.06 -5.33
CA LEU A 10 -6.28 -0.18 -5.81
C LEU A 10 -5.98 -1.59 -6.30
N GLU A 11 -6.47 -2.64 -5.61
CA GLU A 11 -6.29 -4.03 -6.05
C GLU A 11 -6.97 -4.31 -7.41
N ALA A 12 -8.11 -3.66 -7.67
CA ALA A 12 -8.83 -3.84 -8.91
C ALA A 12 -8.24 -3.05 -10.10
N ASN A 13 -7.52 -1.95 -9.83
CA ASN A 13 -7.17 -0.97 -10.87
C ASN A 13 -5.67 -0.72 -11.03
N SER A 14 -4.80 -1.26 -10.16
CA SER A 14 -3.37 -0.99 -10.19
C SER A 14 -2.53 -2.19 -9.76
N ARG A 15 -1.30 -2.28 -10.30
CA ARG A 15 -0.28 -3.23 -9.86
C ARG A 15 0.56 -2.75 -8.69
N ALA A 16 0.39 -1.51 -8.25
CA ALA A 16 1.19 -0.93 -7.18
C ALA A 16 1.12 -1.75 -5.88
N LEU A 17 -0.04 -2.32 -5.54
CA LEU A 17 -0.18 -3.14 -4.33
C LEU A 17 0.50 -4.50 -4.44
N ASP A 18 0.36 -5.17 -5.58
CA ASP A 18 1.06 -6.43 -5.86
C ASP A 18 2.58 -6.20 -5.72
N THR A 19 3.12 -5.20 -6.43
CA THR A 19 4.55 -4.88 -6.39
C THR A 19 5.02 -4.47 -4.98
N PHE A 20 4.22 -3.69 -4.25
CA PHE A 20 4.56 -3.30 -2.88
C PHE A 20 4.59 -4.51 -1.94
N ARG A 21 3.62 -5.42 -2.08
CA ARG A 21 3.53 -6.66 -1.28
C ARG A 21 4.72 -7.56 -1.57
N ASP A 22 5.11 -7.75 -2.83
CA ASP A 22 6.27 -8.55 -3.22
C ASP A 22 7.57 -7.97 -2.64
N LYS A 23 7.82 -6.67 -2.82
CA LYS A 23 8.99 -5.99 -2.23
C LYS A 23 9.01 -6.08 -0.71
N SER A 24 7.84 -6.00 -0.06
CA SER A 24 7.72 -6.12 1.40
C SER A 24 8.03 -7.53 1.87
N LEU A 25 7.59 -8.54 1.13
CA LEU A 25 7.87 -9.95 1.41
C LEU A 25 9.37 -10.23 1.29
N ASP A 26 10.02 -9.77 0.22
CA ASP A 26 11.47 -9.88 0.04
C ASP A 26 12.22 -9.23 1.19
N TYR A 27 11.86 -7.99 1.55
CA TYR A 27 12.46 -7.28 2.67
C TYR A 27 12.32 -8.04 4.01
N GLN A 28 11.13 -8.56 4.30
CA GLN A 28 10.91 -9.30 5.55
C GLN A 28 11.65 -10.63 5.55
N ASN A 29 11.75 -11.32 4.41
CA ASN A 29 12.53 -12.54 4.26
C ASN A 29 14.03 -12.29 4.48
N GLU A 30 14.59 -11.23 3.88
CA GLU A 30 15.98 -10.84 4.10
C GLU A 30 16.26 -10.54 5.57
N LYS A 31 15.39 -9.78 6.23
CA LYS A 31 15.51 -9.52 7.67
C LYS A 31 15.39 -10.78 8.49
N ASN A 32 14.50 -11.69 8.09
CA ASN A 32 14.33 -12.97 8.77
C ASN A 32 15.58 -13.85 8.66
N MET A 33 16.22 -13.89 7.49
CA MET A 33 17.46 -14.65 7.26
C MET A 33 18.61 -14.16 8.15
N LYS A 34 18.69 -12.86 8.40
CA LYS A 34 19.69 -12.23 9.30
C LYS A 34 19.45 -12.54 10.78
N ARG A 35 18.30 -13.10 11.17
CA ARG A 35 18.06 -13.55 12.56
C ARG A 35 18.85 -14.82 12.86
N GLN A 36 19.19 -15.01 14.14
CA GLN A 36 19.71 -16.29 14.63
C GLN A 36 18.77 -17.43 14.22
N PRO A 37 19.27 -18.61 13.78
CA PRO A 37 18.44 -19.69 13.26
C PRO A 37 17.25 -20.06 14.16
N ALA A 38 17.47 -20.14 15.48
CA ALA A 38 16.44 -20.46 16.46
C ALA A 38 15.39 -19.34 16.69
N LYS A 39 15.60 -18.15 16.11
CA LYS A 39 14.73 -16.96 16.23
C LYS A 39 14.08 -16.56 14.91
N ARG A 40 14.32 -17.32 13.82
CA ARG A 40 13.67 -17.08 12.53
C ARG A 40 12.17 -17.26 12.66
N TRP A 41 11.44 -16.35 12.05
CA TRP A 41 10.00 -16.38 11.92
C TRP A 41 9.60 -17.46 10.92
N ASN A 42 8.45 -18.08 11.17
CA ASN A 42 7.77 -18.89 10.19
C ASN A 42 7.01 -18.00 9.20
N GLU A 43 6.54 -18.61 8.11
CA GLU A 43 5.80 -17.96 7.02
C GLU A 43 4.63 -17.12 7.52
N ALA A 44 3.73 -17.70 8.33
CA ALA A 44 2.58 -16.99 8.88
C ALA A 44 2.92 -15.70 9.66
N LYS A 45 4.12 -15.62 10.26
CA LYS A 45 4.58 -14.42 10.96
C LYS A 45 5.21 -13.40 10.01
N ILE A 46 5.82 -13.85 8.92
CA ILE A 46 6.29 -13.00 7.82
C ILE A 46 5.08 -12.37 7.12
N ASP A 47 4.07 -13.18 6.77
CA ASP A 47 2.85 -12.71 6.11
C ASP A 47 2.15 -11.62 6.93
N ARG A 48 1.97 -11.84 8.24
CA ARG A 48 1.41 -10.81 9.14
C ARG A 48 2.23 -9.53 9.19
N ALA A 49 3.54 -9.62 9.02
CA ALA A 49 4.39 -8.43 8.97
C ALA A 49 4.22 -7.69 7.64
N VAL A 50 4.10 -8.42 6.52
CA VAL A 50 3.79 -7.87 5.20
C VAL A 50 2.41 -7.22 5.19
N ASP A 51 1.37 -7.88 5.71
CA ASP A 51 0.01 -7.33 5.81
C ASP A 51 -0.01 -6.02 6.61
N LYS A 52 0.79 -5.94 7.67
CA LYS A 52 0.94 -4.71 8.44
C LYS A 52 1.57 -3.59 7.60
N MET A 53 2.61 -3.89 6.83
CA MET A 53 3.23 -2.91 5.93
C MET A 53 2.25 -2.42 4.87
N VAL A 54 1.46 -3.32 4.27
CA VAL A 54 0.40 -2.96 3.30
C VAL A 54 -0.64 -2.06 3.95
N ALA A 55 -1.11 -2.38 5.16
CA ALA A 55 -2.09 -1.57 5.87
C ALA A 55 -1.57 -0.15 6.17
N GLU A 56 -0.30 -0.03 6.59
CA GLU A 56 0.36 1.27 6.81
C GLU A 56 0.51 2.06 5.49
N PHE A 57 0.86 1.37 4.40
CA PHE A 57 0.96 1.97 3.07
C PHE A 57 -0.38 2.54 2.59
N ILE A 58 -1.47 1.75 2.65
CA ILE A 58 -2.83 2.20 2.30
C ILE A 58 -3.25 3.39 3.15
N ALA A 59 -3.02 3.35 4.46
CA ALA A 59 -3.35 4.46 5.34
C ALA A 59 -2.61 5.75 4.96
N SER A 60 -1.35 5.63 4.53
CA SER A 60 -0.55 6.79 4.08
C SER A 60 -1.09 7.40 2.78
N ILE A 61 -1.52 6.58 1.82
CA ILE A 61 -2.13 7.03 0.57
C ILE A 61 -3.47 7.69 0.88
N GLN A 62 -4.31 7.03 1.68
CA GLN A 62 -5.62 7.55 2.08
C GLN A 62 -5.49 8.91 2.75
N GLN A 63 -4.55 9.05 3.70
CA GLN A 63 -4.33 10.32 4.39
C GLN A 63 -3.89 11.43 3.43
N LYS A 64 -2.97 11.13 2.50
CA LYS A 64 -2.50 12.12 1.50
C LYS A 64 -3.63 12.55 0.56
N MET A 65 -4.48 11.62 0.11
CA MET A 65 -5.63 11.96 -0.73
C MET A 65 -6.69 12.75 0.04
N ALA A 66 -7.08 12.29 1.25
CA ALA A 66 -8.03 12.99 2.11
C ALA A 66 -7.59 14.42 2.44
N PHE A 67 -6.29 14.68 2.54
CA PHE A 67 -5.79 16.03 2.75
C PHE A 67 -6.07 16.97 1.56
N ASN A 68 -6.10 16.45 0.34
CA ASN A 68 -6.33 17.20 -0.89
C ASN A 68 -7.80 17.21 -1.34
N ILE A 69 -8.55 16.14 -1.02
CA ILE A 69 -9.99 16.04 -1.27
C ILE A 69 -10.73 16.73 -0.12
N ARG A 70 -11.25 17.94 -0.36
CA ARG A 70 -11.94 18.76 0.64
C ARG A 70 -13.30 19.24 0.11
N GLY A 71 -14.23 19.51 1.02
CA GLY A 71 -15.53 20.08 0.70
C GLY A 71 -16.70 19.19 1.10
N GLU A 72 -17.91 19.61 0.73
CA GLU A 72 -19.18 18.96 1.09
C GLU A 72 -19.27 17.50 0.62
N HIS A 73 -18.62 17.17 -0.51
CA HIS A 73 -18.63 15.84 -1.12
C HIS A 73 -17.37 15.00 -0.83
N ALA A 74 -16.53 15.43 0.13
CA ALA A 74 -15.25 14.77 0.38
C ALA A 74 -15.36 13.31 0.84
N ASP A 75 -16.50 12.90 1.39
CA ASP A 75 -16.73 11.51 1.81
C ASP A 75 -17.31 10.63 0.69
N GLU A 76 -17.74 11.21 -0.44
CA GLU A 76 -18.36 10.50 -1.55
C GLU A 76 -17.33 9.66 -2.31
N TYR A 77 -17.72 8.44 -2.70
CA TYR A 77 -16.85 7.55 -3.45
C TYR A 77 -16.43 8.15 -4.79
N GLN A 78 -17.38 8.74 -5.53
CA GLN A 78 -17.11 9.30 -6.85
C GLN A 78 -16.10 10.44 -6.80
N THR A 79 -16.15 11.32 -5.80
CA THR A 79 -15.17 12.41 -5.64
C THR A 79 -13.74 11.89 -5.49
N TRP A 80 -13.55 10.72 -4.87
CA TRP A 80 -12.24 10.09 -4.76
C TRP A 80 -11.79 9.46 -6.07
N VAL A 81 -12.69 8.79 -6.78
CA VAL A 81 -12.39 8.20 -8.11
C VAL A 81 -12.02 9.31 -9.09
N ASP A 82 -12.80 10.38 -9.17
CA ASP A 82 -12.53 11.53 -10.02
C ASP A 82 -11.16 12.15 -9.69
N PHE A 83 -10.83 12.27 -8.41
CA PHE A 83 -9.52 12.77 -7.98
C PHE A 83 -8.38 11.85 -8.43
N ILE A 84 -8.54 10.53 -8.29
CA ILE A 84 -7.54 9.53 -8.71
C ILE A 84 -7.29 9.62 -10.22
N GLU A 85 -8.35 9.69 -11.02
CA GLU A 85 -8.28 9.76 -12.48
C GLU A 85 -7.68 11.08 -12.95
N GLN A 86 -8.14 12.22 -12.43
CA GLN A 86 -7.70 13.55 -12.85
C GLN A 86 -6.23 13.85 -12.51
N ASN A 87 -5.69 13.19 -11.49
CA ASN A 87 -4.31 13.40 -11.02
C ASN A 87 -3.39 12.23 -11.35
N GLU A 88 -3.81 11.29 -12.22
CA GLU A 88 -3.02 10.13 -12.65
C GLU A 88 -2.39 9.38 -11.47
N VAL A 89 -3.13 9.27 -10.35
CA VAL A 89 -2.59 8.80 -9.07
C VAL A 89 -2.09 7.37 -9.16
N LEU A 90 -2.75 6.51 -9.95
CA LEU A 90 -2.36 5.11 -10.11
C LEU A 90 -1.02 4.98 -10.82
N GLU A 91 -0.79 5.74 -11.90
CA GLU A 91 0.47 5.72 -12.65
C GLU A 91 1.63 6.22 -11.79
N GLY A 92 1.44 7.35 -11.10
CA GLY A 92 2.44 7.87 -10.17
C GLY A 92 2.71 6.94 -8.98
N LEU A 93 1.70 6.22 -8.51
CA LEU A 93 1.88 5.23 -7.45
C LEU A 93 2.66 4.00 -7.93
N GLU A 94 2.37 3.51 -9.14
CA GLU A 94 3.10 2.40 -9.75
C GLU A 94 4.56 2.73 -9.98
N GLU A 95 4.86 3.91 -10.54
CA GLU A 95 6.23 4.40 -10.69
C GLU A 95 6.94 4.50 -9.34
N SER A 96 6.31 5.16 -8.36
CA SER A 96 6.88 5.33 -7.02
C SER A 96 7.18 3.99 -6.33
N VAL A 97 6.28 3.00 -6.43
CA VAL A 97 6.50 1.67 -5.82
C VAL A 97 7.58 0.90 -6.58
N ASN A 98 7.64 1.01 -7.91
CA ASN A 98 8.67 0.34 -8.71
C ASN A 98 10.08 0.81 -8.32
N GLU A 99 10.26 2.12 -8.11
CA GLU A 99 11.53 2.72 -7.71
C GLU A 99 11.84 2.55 -6.22
N MET A 100 10.83 2.28 -5.39
CA MET A 100 10.99 2.12 -3.95
C MET A 100 11.88 0.91 -3.60
N THR A 101 12.76 1.13 -2.62
CA THR A 101 13.55 0.11 -1.93
C THR A 101 13.38 0.23 -0.41
N PHE A 102 13.29 -0.88 0.30
CA PHE A 102 13.24 -0.89 1.76
C PHE A 102 14.65 -0.97 2.35
N GLU A 103 14.87 -0.27 3.47
CA GLU A 103 16.15 -0.24 4.23
C GLU A 103 16.08 -1.01 5.56
#